data_AF-A0A950ZMP7-F1
#
_entry.id   AF-A0A950ZMP7-F1
#
_cell.length_a   1.000
_cell.length_b   1.000
_cell.length_c   1.000
_cell.angle_alpha   90.00
_cell.angle_beta   90.00
_cell.angle_gamma   90.00
#
_symmetry.space_group_name_H-M   'P 1'
#
loop_
_entity.id
_entity.type
_entity.pdbx_description
1 polymer ?
#
loop_
_entity_poly.entity_id
_entity_poly.type
_entity_poly.pdbx_seq_one_letter_code
_entity_poly.pdbx_strand_id
1 'polypeptide(L)'
;MLTTRNLCLMAAGLALVYVAATLVSYSRILGGDATIDDGVIGGDYAAFYAAGGLVLHGQADHLYDAQSVHAVQQAANQGRVPDLYVAYRNPAFFALVMAPFAALDLLPSFAVWTLASVGLIVTAVRLTLKTTPSVRAHWKLVALAVGGFLPVYSGLVDGQNAAVS
;
A
#
# COMPACT_ATOMS: atom_id res chain seq x y z
N MET A 1 13.67 32.25 8.58
CA MET A 1 14.28 31.38 7.54
C MET A 1 14.58 30.02 8.14
N LEU A 2 14.03 28.94 7.58
CA LEU A 2 14.36 27.57 8.00
C LEU A 2 15.78 27.25 7.53
N THR A 3 16.67 26.84 8.44
CA THR A 3 18.02 26.38 8.07
C THR A 3 17.95 24.94 7.54
N THR A 4 18.91 24.54 6.70
CA THR A 4 19.00 23.16 6.18
C THR A 4 18.98 22.11 7.30
N ARG A 5 19.61 22.43 8.44
CA ARG A 5 19.57 21.58 9.64
C ARG A 5 18.14 21.37 10.16
N ASN A 6 17.36 22.45 10.25
CA ASN A 6 15.99 22.37 10.75
C ASN A 6 15.08 21.59 9.77
N LEU A 7 15.30 21.73 8.46
CA LEU A 7 14.59 20.95 7.44
C LEU A 7 14.89 19.44 7.56
N CYS A 8 16.16 19.07 7.74
CA CYS A 8 16.54 17.66 7.93
C CYS A 8 15.92 17.06 9.21
N LEU A 9 15.87 17.85 10.30
CA LEU A 9 15.25 17.40 11.55
C LEU A 9 13.74 17.20 11.40
N MET A 10 13.06 18.09 10.69
CA MET A 10 11.62 17.94 10.38
C MET A 10 11.37 16.69 9.51
N ALA A 11 12.17 16.49 8.46
CA ALA A 11 12.06 15.31 7.61
C ALA A 11 12.34 14.01 8.37
N ALA A 12 13.32 13.99 9.27
CA ALA A 12 13.60 12.87 10.15
C ALA A 12 12.46 12.59 11.13
N GLY A 13 11.86 13.64 11.69
CA GLY A 13 10.67 13.53 12.53
C GLY A 13 9.50 12.91 11.76
N LEU A 14 9.18 13.41 10.56
CA LEU A 14 8.11 12.87 9.71
C LEU A 14 8.38 11.41 9.30
N ALA A 15 9.60 11.10 8.87
CA ALA A 15 9.97 9.74 8.53
C ALA A 15 9.82 8.79 9.72
N LEU A 16 10.23 9.20 10.92
CA LEU A 16 10.05 8.42 12.13
C LEU A 16 8.57 8.19 12.45
N VAL A 17 7.73 9.23 12.35
CA VAL A 17 6.29 9.15 12.56
C VAL A 17 5.64 8.17 11.58
N TYR A 18 5.96 8.26 10.29
CA TYR A 18 5.37 7.37 9.27
C TYR A 18 5.85 5.94 9.39
N VAL A 19 7.14 5.71 9.70
CA VAL A 19 7.65 4.37 9.98
C VAL A 19 6.96 3.78 11.22
N ALA A 20 6.86 4.55 12.31
CA ALA A 20 6.19 4.09 13.52
C ALA A 20 4.70 3.78 13.26
N ALA A 21 3.99 4.66 12.56
CA ALA A 21 2.58 4.45 12.19
C ALA A 21 2.39 3.22 11.31
N THR A 22 3.31 2.97 10.36
CA THR A 22 3.31 1.75 9.55
C THR A 22 3.49 0.51 10.44
N LEU A 23 4.49 0.51 11.32
CA LEU A 23 4.75 -0.62 12.23
C LEU A 23 3.56 -0.90 13.16
N VAL A 24 2.93 0.15 13.70
CA VAL A 24 1.70 0.02 14.50
C VAL A 24 0.58 -0.61 13.67
N SER A 25 0.36 -0.13 12.44
CA SER A 25 -0.66 -0.68 11.54
C SER A 25 -0.45 -2.19 11.28
N TYR A 26 0.78 -2.60 10.97
CA TYR A 26 1.11 -4.03 10.78
C TYR A 26 0.99 -4.85 12.07
N SER A 27 1.32 -4.28 13.22
CA SER A 27 1.16 -4.98 14.51
C SER A 27 -0.30 -5.29 14.82
N ARG A 28 -1.23 -4.39 14.44
CA ARG A 28 -2.67 -4.62 14.58
C ARG A 28 -3.14 -5.71 13.62
N ILE A 29 -2.72 -5.66 12.35
CA ILE A 29 -3.05 -6.71 11.37
C ILE A 29 -2.61 -8.09 11.86
N LEU A 30 -1.38 -8.20 12.36
CA LEU A 30 -0.85 -9.46 12.90
C LEU A 30 -1.60 -9.91 14.17
N GLY A 31 -2.13 -8.98 14.94
CA GLY A 31 -3.04 -9.24 16.07
C GLY A 31 -4.47 -9.59 15.66
N GLY A 32 -4.79 -9.64 14.36
CA GLY A 32 -6.12 -9.94 13.84
C GLY A 32 -7.05 -8.73 13.73
N ASP A 33 -6.57 -7.53 14.08
CA ASP A 33 -7.31 -6.27 13.99
C ASP A 33 -6.86 -5.48 12.76
N ALA A 34 -7.71 -5.41 11.74
CA ALA A 34 -7.43 -4.67 10.51
C ALA A 34 -8.04 -3.26 10.51
N THR A 35 -8.41 -2.70 11.67
CA THR A 35 -9.11 -1.41 11.79
C THR A 35 -8.22 -0.28 12.35
N ILE A 36 -8.39 0.95 11.85
CA ILE A 36 -7.90 2.19 12.48
C ILE A 36 -9.02 3.23 12.40
N ASP A 37 -9.52 3.70 13.55
CA ASP A 37 -10.47 4.83 13.69
C ASP A 37 -11.48 4.96 12.54
N ASP A 38 -12.33 3.95 12.37
CA ASP A 38 -13.38 3.82 11.35
C ASP A 38 -12.93 3.49 9.90
N GLY A 39 -11.62 3.36 9.66
CA GLY A 39 -11.02 2.92 8.39
C GLY A 39 -10.41 1.51 8.42
N VAL A 40 -10.19 0.93 7.24
CA VAL A 40 -9.54 -0.38 7.07
C VAL A 40 -8.08 -0.19 6.71
N ILE A 41 -7.18 -0.84 7.46
CA ILE A 41 -5.77 -0.95 7.05
C ILE A 41 -5.74 -1.83 5.80
N GLY A 42 -5.17 -1.32 4.71
CA GLY A 42 -5.31 -1.93 3.38
C GLY A 42 -6.63 -1.60 2.68
N GLY A 43 -7.26 -0.46 3.00
CA GLY A 43 -8.54 -0.06 2.41
C GLY A 43 -8.54 -0.06 0.88
N ASP A 44 -7.57 0.61 0.25
CA ASP A 44 -7.45 0.57 -1.22
C ASP A 44 -7.04 -0.82 -1.72
N TYR A 45 -6.23 -1.55 -0.94
CA TYR A 45 -5.89 -2.93 -1.27
C TYR A 45 -7.10 -3.86 -1.35
N ALA A 46 -8.12 -3.67 -0.51
CA ALA A 46 -9.33 -4.47 -0.54
C ALA A 46 -10.05 -4.37 -1.91
N ALA A 47 -9.98 -3.21 -2.58
CA ALA A 47 -10.50 -3.04 -3.93
C ALA A 47 -9.66 -3.80 -4.97
N PHE A 48 -8.33 -3.79 -4.81
CA PHE A 48 -7.41 -4.50 -5.70
C PHE A 48 -7.52 -6.02 -5.55
N TYR A 49 -7.64 -6.49 -4.31
CA TYR A 49 -7.89 -7.88 -3.97
C TYR A 49 -9.20 -8.36 -4.58
N ALA A 50 -10.29 -7.60 -4.40
CA ALA A 50 -11.58 -7.96 -4.95
C ALA A 50 -11.56 -8.05 -6.48
N ALA A 51 -10.91 -7.09 -7.14
CA ALA A 51 -10.72 -7.10 -8.58
C ALA A 51 -9.91 -8.32 -9.07
N GLY A 52 -8.81 -8.65 -8.38
CA GLY A 52 -8.04 -9.87 -8.67
C GLY A 52 -8.86 -11.14 -8.47
N GLY A 53 -9.68 -11.18 -7.41
CA GLY A 53 -10.58 -12.29 -7.12
C GLY A 53 -11.63 -12.49 -8.21
N LEU A 54 -12.27 -11.42 -8.69
CA LEU A 54 -13.22 -11.47 -9.81
C LEU A 54 -12.55 -12.02 -11.09
N VAL A 55 -11.32 -11.58 -11.39
CA VAL A 55 -10.55 -12.11 -12.51
C VAL A 55 -10.27 -13.61 -12.36
N LEU A 56 -9.82 -14.06 -11.18
CA LEU A 56 -9.54 -15.49 -10.92
C LEU A 56 -10.75 -16.39 -11.15
N HIS A 57 -11.96 -15.89 -10.87
CA HIS A 57 -13.21 -16.63 -11.01
C HIS A 57 -13.88 -16.43 -12.38
N GLY A 58 -13.21 -15.78 -13.35
CA GLY A 58 -13.76 -15.54 -14.68
C GLY A 58 -14.87 -14.50 -14.74
N GLN A 59 -14.95 -13.61 -13.75
CA GLN A 59 -15.97 -12.58 -13.57
C GLN A 59 -15.43 -11.16 -13.81
N ALA A 60 -14.47 -11.02 -14.74
CA ALA A 60 -13.79 -9.76 -15.00
C ALA A 60 -14.71 -8.67 -15.59
N ASP A 61 -15.87 -9.05 -16.12
CA ASP A 61 -16.95 -8.16 -16.56
C ASP A 61 -17.65 -7.44 -15.40
N HIS A 62 -17.50 -7.94 -14.16
CA HIS A 62 -18.09 -7.36 -12.95
C HIS A 62 -17.13 -6.45 -12.16
N LEU A 63 -15.95 -6.12 -12.70
CA LEU A 63 -14.93 -5.32 -12.00
C LEU A 63 -15.41 -3.96 -11.47
N TYR A 64 -16.41 -3.37 -12.12
CA TYR A 64 -16.97 -2.06 -11.76
C TYR A 64 -18.41 -2.15 -11.25
N ASP A 65 -18.91 -3.37 -11.01
CA ASP A 65 -20.21 -3.59 -10.39
C ASP A 65 -20.08 -3.53 -8.86
N ALA A 66 -20.77 -2.57 -8.25
CA ALA A 66 -20.65 -2.32 -6.81
C ALA A 66 -21.06 -3.53 -5.97
N GLN A 67 -22.10 -4.26 -6.37
CA GLN A 67 -22.59 -5.42 -5.61
C GLN A 67 -21.59 -6.57 -5.66
N SER A 68 -21.01 -6.83 -6.83
CA SER A 68 -20.02 -7.90 -7.05
C SER A 68 -18.73 -7.62 -6.27
N VAL A 69 -18.20 -6.39 -6.37
CA VAL A 69 -17.01 -5.97 -5.61
C VAL A 69 -17.26 -6.06 -4.11
N HIS A 70 -18.41 -5.56 -3.64
CA HIS A 70 -18.80 -5.63 -2.24
C HIS A 70 -18.89 -7.09 -1.73
N ALA A 71 -19.50 -7.99 -2.50
CA ALA A 71 -19.63 -9.40 -2.11
C ALA A 71 -18.26 -10.08 -1.90
N VAL A 72 -17.29 -9.83 -2.80
CA VAL A 72 -15.94 -10.35 -2.65
C VAL A 72 -15.23 -9.75 -1.44
N GLN A 73 -15.38 -8.44 -1.20
CA GLN A 73 -14.79 -7.77 -0.04
C GLN A 73 -15.35 -8.32 1.27
N GLN A 74 -16.68 -8.51 1.38
CA GLN A 74 -17.31 -9.06 2.58
C GLN A 74 -16.85 -10.48 2.86
N ALA A 75 -16.79 -11.34 1.83
CA ALA A 75 -16.32 -12.71 1.96
C ALA A 75 -14.86 -12.77 2.45
N ALA A 76 -13.99 -11.93 1.88
CA ALA A 76 -12.56 -11.91 2.21
C ALA A 76 -12.26 -11.28 3.58
N ASN A 77 -13.06 -10.29 3.99
CA ASN A 77 -12.91 -9.56 5.23
C ASN A 77 -13.28 -10.39 6.47
N GLN A 78 -14.10 -11.44 6.32
CA GLN A 78 -14.53 -12.34 7.41
C GLN A 78 -15.10 -11.59 8.63
N GLY A 79 -15.81 -10.48 8.40
CA GLY A 79 -16.45 -9.69 9.43
C GLY A 79 -15.53 -8.81 10.29
N ARG A 80 -14.23 -8.66 9.95
CA ARG A 80 -13.31 -7.77 10.68
C ARG A 80 -13.75 -6.31 10.63
N VAL A 81 -14.26 -5.89 9.49
CA VAL A 81 -14.78 -4.54 9.24
C VAL A 81 -16.25 -4.64 8.79
N PRO A 82 -17.23 -4.18 9.59
CA PRO A 82 -18.62 -4.14 9.17
C PRO A 82 -18.79 -3.31 7.90
N ASP A 83 -19.57 -3.82 6.94
CA ASP A 83 -19.97 -3.10 5.72
C ASP A 83 -18.79 -2.51 4.89
N LEU A 84 -17.61 -3.13 4.96
CA LEU A 84 -16.47 -2.79 4.10
C LEU A 84 -16.86 -2.71 2.62
N TYR A 85 -16.76 -1.52 2.06
CA TYR A 85 -16.87 -1.30 0.63
C TYR A 85 -15.85 -0.28 0.13
N VAL A 86 -15.00 -0.70 -0.79
CA VAL A 86 -14.08 0.18 -1.52
C VAL A 86 -14.16 -0.12 -3.01
N ALA A 87 -14.59 0.88 -3.80
CA ALA A 87 -14.76 0.72 -5.24
C ALA A 87 -13.42 0.51 -5.95
N TYR A 88 -13.39 -0.43 -6.90
CA TYR A 88 -12.28 -0.60 -7.82
C TYR A 88 -12.29 0.53 -8.87
N ARG A 89 -11.20 1.30 -8.93
CA ARG A 89 -11.09 2.53 -9.74
C ARG A 89 -9.98 2.48 -10.80
N ASN A 90 -9.22 1.39 -10.83
CA ASN A 90 -8.06 1.25 -11.70
C ASN A 90 -8.48 0.76 -13.08
N PRO A 91 -7.62 0.94 -14.11
CA PRO A 91 -7.85 0.33 -15.42
C PRO A 91 -7.97 -1.20 -15.32
N ALA A 92 -8.87 -1.81 -16.08
CA ALA A 92 -9.19 -3.24 -15.98
C ALA A 92 -7.98 -4.18 -16.07
N PHE A 93 -6.96 -3.83 -16.87
CA PHE A 93 -5.74 -4.65 -16.97
C PHE A 93 -4.97 -4.76 -15.63
N PHE A 94 -5.13 -3.79 -14.72
CA PHE A 94 -4.48 -3.85 -13.42
C PHE A 94 -5.06 -4.99 -12.56
N ALA A 95 -6.33 -5.36 -12.75
CA ALA A 95 -6.92 -6.52 -12.07
C ALA A 95 -6.21 -7.83 -12.41
N LEU A 96 -5.66 -7.97 -13.63
CA LEU A 96 -4.86 -9.14 -14.03
C LEU A 96 -3.57 -9.25 -13.22
N VAL A 97 -2.94 -8.11 -12.90
CA VAL A 97 -1.74 -8.06 -12.03
C VAL A 97 -2.09 -8.51 -10.61
N MET A 98 -3.30 -8.18 -10.15
CA MET A 98 -3.78 -8.50 -8.80
C MET A 98 -4.31 -9.93 -8.65
N ALA A 99 -4.70 -10.59 -9.75
CA ALA A 99 -5.19 -11.97 -9.73
C ALA A 99 -4.28 -12.96 -8.99
N PRO A 100 -2.96 -13.06 -9.24
CA PRO A 100 -2.10 -13.99 -8.48
C PRO A 100 -2.02 -13.67 -6.98
N PHE A 101 -2.19 -12.40 -6.59
CA PHE A 101 -2.22 -12.03 -5.16
C PHE A 101 -3.53 -12.49 -4.51
N ALA A 102 -4.66 -12.35 -5.22
CA ALA A 102 -5.99 -12.75 -4.74
C ALA A 102 -6.18 -14.28 -4.60
N ALA A 103 -5.19 -15.08 -4.99
CA ALA A 103 -5.17 -16.51 -4.71
C ALA A 103 -4.81 -16.84 -3.25
N LEU A 104 -4.28 -15.86 -2.51
CA LEU A 104 -4.03 -15.93 -1.07
C LEU A 104 -5.22 -15.33 -0.32
N ASP A 105 -5.38 -15.64 0.97
CA ASP A 105 -6.29 -14.91 1.85
C ASP A 105 -5.90 -13.42 1.91
N LEU A 106 -6.87 -12.54 2.18
CA LEU A 106 -6.72 -11.07 2.14
C LEU A 106 -5.50 -10.55 2.89
N LEU A 107 -5.26 -11.01 4.12
CA LEU A 107 -4.15 -10.50 4.95
C LEU A 107 -2.77 -10.97 4.44
N PRO A 108 -2.52 -12.27 4.18
CA PRO A 108 -1.30 -12.70 3.50
C PRO A 108 -1.08 -12.03 2.14
N SER A 109 -2.16 -11.88 1.37
CA SER A 109 -2.14 -11.19 0.07
C SER A 109 -1.63 -9.75 0.22
N PHE A 110 -2.18 -9.00 1.18
CA PHE A 110 -1.76 -7.65 1.50
C PHE A 110 -0.30 -7.59 1.96
N ALA A 111 0.14 -8.51 2.82
CA ALA A 111 1.52 -8.57 3.26
C ALA A 111 2.49 -8.78 2.08
N VAL A 112 2.16 -9.67 1.15
CA VAL A 112 2.96 -9.92 -0.06
C VAL A 112 3.00 -8.67 -0.96
N TRP A 113 1.87 -7.99 -1.14
CA TRP A 113 1.80 -6.74 -1.89
C TRP A 113 2.68 -5.63 -1.29
N THR A 114 2.64 -5.48 0.02
CA THR A 114 3.47 -4.51 0.73
C THR A 114 4.95 -4.84 0.59
N LEU A 115 5.34 -6.11 0.75
CA LEU A 115 6.73 -6.54 0.55
C LEU A 115 7.20 -6.26 -0.89
N ALA A 116 6.34 -6.50 -1.88
CA ALA A 116 6.62 -6.16 -3.28
C ALA A 116 6.82 -4.64 -3.45
N SER A 117 5.93 -3.83 -2.86
CA SER A 117 6.01 -2.36 -2.90
C SER A 117 7.28 -1.82 -2.25
N VAL A 118 7.66 -2.34 -1.08
CA VAL A 118 8.94 -2.00 -0.42
C VAL A 118 10.13 -2.39 -1.31
N GLY A 119 10.09 -3.59 -1.91
CA GLY A 119 11.13 -4.05 -2.83
C GLY A 119 11.31 -3.12 -4.03
N LEU A 120 10.21 -2.66 -4.63
CA LEU A 120 10.22 -1.72 -5.74
C LEU A 120 10.75 -0.34 -5.33
N ILE A 121 10.32 0.20 -4.19
CA ILE A 121 10.84 1.48 -3.67
C ILE A 121 12.34 1.39 -3.41
N VAL A 122 12.81 0.33 -2.74
CA VAL A 122 14.23 0.10 -2.49
C VAL A 122 15.01 0.00 -3.80
N THR A 123 14.45 -0.69 -4.80
CA THR A 123 15.07 -0.86 -6.12
C THR A 123 15.15 0.48 -6.86
N ALA A 124 14.08 1.28 -6.87
CA ALA A 124 14.05 2.61 -7.46
C ALA A 124 15.09 3.54 -6.81
N VAL A 125 15.19 3.54 -5.48
CA VAL A 125 16.21 4.30 -4.75
C VAL A 125 17.62 3.82 -5.11
N ARG A 126 17.87 2.51 -5.12
CA ARG A 126 19.18 1.95 -5.49
C ARG A 126 19.58 2.32 -6.91
N LEU A 127 18.66 2.22 -7.88
CA LEU A 127 18.90 2.59 -9.26
C LEU A 127 19.18 4.10 -9.40
N THR A 128 18.43 4.94 -8.69
CA THR A 128 18.63 6.40 -8.67
C THR A 128 20.00 6.76 -8.12
N LEU A 129 20.39 6.17 -6.98
CA LEU A 129 21.72 6.37 -6.39
C LEU A 129 22.82 5.81 -7.29
N LYS A 130 22.57 4.70 -8.01
CA LYS A 130 23.54 4.10 -8.93
C LYS A 130 23.78 4.99 -10.16
N THR A 131 22.73 5.57 -10.72
CA THR A 131 22.78 6.30 -12.00
C THR A 131 23.06 7.80 -11.85
N THR A 132 22.84 8.37 -10.67
CA THR A 132 22.98 9.81 -10.43
C THR A 132 23.98 10.12 -9.29
N PRO A 133 25.28 10.33 -9.60
CA PRO A 133 26.31 10.56 -8.58
C PRO A 133 26.04 11.77 -7.67
N SER A 134 25.47 12.85 -8.20
CA SER A 134 25.10 14.05 -7.42
C SER A 134 24.04 13.75 -6.35
N VAL A 135 23.08 12.87 -6.65
CA VAL A 135 22.07 12.40 -5.71
C VAL A 135 22.69 11.39 -4.73
N ARG A 136 23.60 10.53 -5.17
CA ARG A 136 24.32 9.59 -4.30
C ARG A 136 25.07 10.28 -3.16
N ALA A 137 25.70 11.42 -3.44
CA ALA A 137 26.39 12.22 -2.42
C ALA A 137 25.46 12.63 -1.26
N HIS A 138 24.14 12.64 -1.50
CA HIS A 138 23.10 13.07 -0.58
C HIS A 138 22.15 11.94 -0.18
N TRP A 139 22.58 10.68 -0.23
CA TRP A 139 21.71 9.51 -0.01
C TRP A 139 20.88 9.55 1.30
N LYS A 140 21.40 10.18 2.37
CA LYS A 140 20.68 10.36 3.63
C LYS A 140 19.45 11.26 3.46
N LEU A 141 19.58 12.34 2.68
CA LEU A 141 18.46 13.22 2.35
C LEU A 141 17.44 12.50 1.48
N VAL A 142 17.89 11.63 0.56
CA VAL A 142 17.00 10.78 -0.24
C VAL A 142 16.22 9.82 0.67
N ALA A 143 16.90 9.14 1.61
CA ALA A 143 16.24 8.24 2.56
C ALA A 143 15.22 8.97 3.44
N LEU A 144 15.55 10.16 3.93
CA LEU A 144 14.63 11.01 4.68
C LEU A 144 13.45 11.48 3.83
N ALA A 145 13.69 11.89 2.59
CA ALA A 145 12.65 12.31 1.68
C ALA A 145 11.68 11.17 1.39
N VAL A 146 12.18 9.97 1.07
CA VAL A 146 11.35 8.78 0.82
C VAL A 146 10.58 8.36 2.07
N GLY A 147 11.23 8.28 3.23
CA GLY A 147 10.57 7.88 4.47
C GLY A 147 9.55 8.90 4.98
N GLY A 148 9.76 10.18 4.71
CA GLY A 148 8.84 11.27 5.04
C GLY A 148 7.84 11.61 3.95
N PHE A 149 7.77 10.84 2.85
CA PHE A 149 6.85 11.11 1.74
C PHE A 149 5.50 10.43 1.96
N LEU A 150 4.44 11.23 2.07
CA LEU A 150 3.09 10.72 2.35
C LEU A 150 2.64 9.61 1.38
N PRO A 151 2.85 9.69 0.05
CA PRO A 151 2.48 8.60 -0.85
C PRO A 151 3.20 7.26 -0.57
N VAL A 152 4.41 7.28 -0.01
CA VAL A 152 5.09 6.04 0.43
C VAL A 152 4.37 5.48 1.65
N TYR A 153 4.02 6.33 2.61
CA TYR A 153 3.25 5.92 3.79
C TYR A 153 1.88 5.34 3.40
N SER A 154 1.07 6.08 2.64
CA SER A 154 -0.24 5.60 2.17
C SER A 154 -0.13 4.36 1.27
N GLY A 155 0.92 4.28 0.46
CA GLY A 155 1.27 3.06 -0.29
C GLY A 155 1.39 1.82 0.58
N LEU A 156 2.03 1.93 1.74
CA LEU A 156 2.31 0.81 2.63
C LEU A 156 1.20 0.51 3.64
N VAL A 157 0.39 1.52 4.01
CA VAL A 157 -0.68 1.39 4.99
C VAL A 157 -2.04 1.16 4.33
N ASP A 158 -2.40 1.93 3.32
CA ASP A 158 -3.67 1.78 2.60
C ASP A 158 -3.57 0.73 1.48
N GLY A 159 -2.34 0.38 1.09
CA GLY A 159 -2.04 -0.58 0.03
C GLY A 159 -2.21 -0.03 -1.38
N GLN A 160 -2.07 1.29 -1.53
CA GLN A 160 -2.10 1.99 -2.81
C GLN A 160 -1.05 1.46 -3.81
N ASN A 161 -1.26 1.74 -5.09
CA ASN A 161 -0.39 1.27 -6.17
C ASN A 161 0.74 2.24 -6.57
N ALA A 162 1.02 3.25 -5.75
CA ALA A 162 2.05 4.25 -6.02
C ALA A 162 3.45 3.68 -6.26
N ALA A 163 3.76 2.48 -5.72
CA ALA A 163 5.05 1.83 -5.91
C ALA A 163 5.24 1.23 -7.32
N VAL A 164 4.16 1.05 -8.09
CA VAL A 164 4.17 0.44 -9.45
C VAL A 164 3.73 1.42 -10.56
N SER A 165 3.43 2.68 -10.22
CA SER A 165 2.95 3.71 -11.14
C SER A 165 3.99 4.76 -11.48
#